data_AF-A0A851ALY3-F1
#
_entry.id   AF-A0A851ALY3-F1
#
_cell.length_a   1.000
_cell.length_b   1.000
_cell.length_c   1.000
_cell.angle_alpha   90.00
_cell.angle_beta   90.00
_cell.angle_gamma   90.00
#
_symmetry.space_group_name_H-M   'P 1'
#
loop_
_entity.id
_entity.type
_entity.pdbx_description
1 polymer ?
#
loop_
_entity_poly.entity_id
_entity_poly.type
_entity_poly.pdbx_seq_one_letter_code
_entity_poly.pdbx_strand_id
1 'polypeptide(L)' 'VIYEIDTFIPPSGLDIFSIGRDSGEIRLTGALDFETVTLYDIYVKATDKGTAPLSSHCKVVLE' A
#
# COMPACT_ATOMS: atom_id res chain seq x y z
N VAL A 1 8.11 5.31 -12.65
CA VAL A 1 6.92 4.66 -12.05
C VAL A 1 6.51 5.46 -10.83
N ILE A 2 5.22 5.51 -10.53
CA ILE A 2 4.61 6.14 -9.35
C ILE A 2 3.87 5.02 -8.63
N TYR A 3 4.11 4.88 -7.34
CA TYR A 3 3.45 3.90 -6.48
C TYR A 3 2.42 4.57 -5.59
N GLU A 4 1.27 3.95 -5.45
CA GLU A 4 0.19 4.37 -4.56
C GLU A 4 -0.51 3.15 -3.93
N ILE A 5 -1.03 3.32 -2.71
CA ILE A 5 -1.95 2.35 -2.11
C ILE A 5 -3.32 2.64 -2.70
N ASP A 6 -3.86 1.68 -3.46
CA ASP A 6 -5.15 1.79 -4.14
C ASP A 6 -6.30 1.35 -3.21
N THR A 7 -6.12 0.23 -2.50
CA THR A 7 -7.08 -0.27 -1.51
C THR A 7 -6.35 -0.85 -0.33
N PHE A 8 -6.91 -0.68 0.87
CA PHE A 8 -6.33 -1.19 2.10
C PHE A 8 -7.44 -1.80 2.97
N ILE A 9 -7.23 -3.02 3.48
CA ILE A 9 -8.20 -3.74 4.30
C ILE A 9 -7.51 -4.27 5.58
N PRO A 10 -8.03 -3.96 6.79
CA PRO A 10 -9.15 -3.05 7.07
C PRO A 10 -8.77 -1.58 6.79
N PRO A 11 -9.74 -0.69 6.49
CA PRO A 11 -9.46 0.71 6.15
C PRO A 11 -8.64 1.48 7.20
N SER A 12 -8.69 1.07 8.47
CA SER A 12 -7.90 1.63 9.56
C SER A 12 -6.39 1.56 9.35
N GLY A 13 -5.89 0.66 8.50
CA GLY A 13 -4.46 0.63 8.23
C GLY A 13 -3.96 1.73 7.29
N LEU A 14 -4.85 2.48 6.62
CA LEU A 14 -4.42 3.69 5.87
C LEU A 14 -3.77 4.75 6.79
N ASP A 15 -4.08 4.73 8.09
CA ASP A 15 -3.53 5.70 9.05
C ASP A 15 -2.14 5.31 9.57
N ILE A 16 -1.76 4.02 9.47
CA ILE A 16 -0.52 3.47 10.03
C ILE A 16 0.47 2.95 8.99
N PHE A 17 0.12 3.00 7.70
CA PHE A 17 0.99 2.64 6.58
C PHE A 17 1.17 3.79 5.60
N SER A 18 2.37 3.90 5.04
CA SER A 18 2.70 4.82 3.95
C SER A 18 3.48 4.10 2.87
N ILE A 19 3.37 4.57 1.62
CA ILE A 19 4.17 4.08 0.50
C ILE A 19 5.00 5.21 -0.11
N GLY A 20 6.30 4.96 -0.30
CA GLY A 20 7.19 5.88 -1.00
C GLY A 20 6.80 5.99 -2.47
N ARG A 21 6.35 7.17 -2.90
CA ARG A 21 5.83 7.43 -4.25
C ARG A 21 6.77 6.96 -5.37
N ASP A 22 8.09 7.15 -5.21
CA ASP A 22 9.08 6.80 -6.24
C ASP A 22 9.82 5.49 -5.93
N SER A 23 9.90 5.06 -4.66
CA SER A 23 10.63 3.84 -4.26
C SER A 23 9.75 2.60 -4.16
N GLY A 24 8.45 2.76 -3.95
CA GLY A 24 7.54 1.66 -3.59
C GLY A 24 7.77 1.10 -2.19
N GLU A 25 8.62 1.74 -1.36
CA GLU A 25 8.90 1.29 0.01
C GLU A 25 7.66 1.50 0.88
N ILE A 26 7.14 0.43 1.48
CA ILE A 26 6.04 0.50 2.45
C ILE A 26 6.63 0.64 3.84
N ARG A 27 6.15 1.64 4.59
CA ARG A 27 6.60 1.93 5.96
C ARG A 27 5.43 2.09 6.91
N LEU A 28 5.66 1.68 8.15
CA LEU A 28 4.77 2.00 9.26
C LEU A 28 4.94 3.46 9.67
N THR A 29 3.82 4.16 9.86
CA THR A 29 3.73 5.50 10.46
C THR A 29 3.23 5.45 11.90
N GLY A 30 2.75 4.29 12.35
CA GLY A 30 2.26 4.03 13.71
C GLY A 30 2.51 2.59 14.16
N ALA A 31 2.04 2.26 15.36
CA ALA A 31 2.15 0.91 15.91
C ALA A 31 1.09 -0.02 15.29
N LEU A 32 1.46 -1.29 15.09
CA LEU A 32 0.52 -2.34 14.72
C LEU A 32 -0.17 -2.87 15.97
N ASP A 33 -1.48 -3.02 15.89
CA ASP A 33 -2.28 -3.69 16.92
C ASP A 33 -2.76 -5.05 16.39
N PHE A 34 -1.97 -6.08 16.69
CA PHE A 34 -2.27 -7.47 16.33
C PHE A 34 -3.28 -8.15 17.28
N GLU A 35 -3.70 -7.48 18.36
CA GLU A 35 -4.74 -8.02 19.25
C GLU A 35 -6.12 -7.84 18.62
N THR A 36 -6.30 -6.76 17.85
CA THR A 36 -7.56 -6.42 17.17
C THR A 36 -7.54 -6.76 15.67
N VAL A 37 -6.40 -6.57 14.99
CA VAL A 37 -6.27 -6.81 13.54
C VAL A 37 -5.09 -7.74 13.25
N THR A 38 -5.40 -8.97 12.85
CA THR A 38 -4.40 -10.01 12.59
C THR A 38 -4.02 -10.15 11.12
N LEU A 39 -4.67 -9.42 10.22
CA LEU A 39 -4.43 -9.53 8.78
C LEU A 39 -4.64 -8.17 8.12
N TYR A 40 -3.67 -7.78 7.29
CA TYR A 40 -3.76 -6.61 6.43
C TYR A 40 -3.57 -7.00 4.97
N ASP A 41 -4.55 -6.63 4.15
CA ASP A 41 -4.46 -6.72 2.69
C ASP A 41 -4.22 -5.33 2.11
N ILE A 42 -3.08 -5.16 1.45
CA ILE A 42 -2.66 -3.89 0.83
C ILE A 42 -2.60 -4.08 -0.68
N TYR A 43 -3.46 -3.39 -1.40
CA TYR A 43 -3.45 -3.35 -2.86
C TYR A 43 -2.65 -2.13 -3.32
N VAL A 44 -1.52 -2.39 -3.98
CA VAL A 44 -0.62 -1.35 -4.50
C VAL A 44 -0.78 -1.25 -6.00
N LYS A 45 -0.84 -0.02 -6.49
CA LYS A 45 -0.85 0.30 -7.90
C LYS A 45 0.45 0.98 -8.29
N ALA A 46 1.04 0.51 -9.40
CA ALA A 46 2.24 1.07 -9.99
C ALA A 46 1.90 1.63 -11.38
N THR A 47 2.10 2.93 -11.58
CA THR A 47 1.83 3.62 -12.85
C THR A 47 3.12 4.12 -13.48
N ASP A 48 3.38 3.81 -14.75
CA ASP A 48 4.53 4.36 -15.46
C ASP A 48 4.37 5.87 -15.75
N LYS A 49 5.41 6.51 -16.30
CA LYS A 49 5.42 7.95 -16.61
C LYS A 49 5.33 8.20 -18.13
N GLY A 50 4.75 7.26 -18.89
CA GLY A 50 4.60 7.39 -20.35
C GLY A 50 3.54 8.43 -20.75
N THR A 51 3.53 8.81 -22.04
CA THR A 51 2.52 9.75 -22.60
C THR A 51 1.09 9.20 -22.49
N ALA A 52 0.95 7.88 -22.61
CA ALA A 52 -0.25 7.13 -22.25
C ALA A 52 0.12 6.19 -21.10
N PRO A 53 -0.09 6.60 -19.83
CA PRO A 53 0.39 5.85 -18.68
C PRO A 53 -0.25 4.46 -18.57
N LEU A 54 0.56 3.44 -18.34
CA LEU A 54 0.07 2.09 -18.01
C LEU A 54 0.19 1.85 -16.51
N SER A 55 -0.74 1.06 -15.97
CA SER A 55 -0.76 0.70 -14.56
C SER A 55 -0.90 -0.80 -14.35
N SER A 56 -0.23 -1.32 -13.31
CA SER A 56 -0.40 -2.67 -12.80
C SER A 56 -0.71 -2.65 -11.31
N HIS A 57 -1.28 -3.76 -10.80
CA HIS A 57 -1.65 -3.90 -9.39
C HIS A 57 -0.97 -5.12 -8.79
N CYS A 58 -0.65 -5.05 -7.50
CA CYS A 58 -0.23 -6.20 -6.71
C CYS A 58 -0.88 -6.18 -5.33
N LYS A 59 -0.94 -7.35 -4.69
CA LYS A 59 -1.45 -7.54 -3.33
C LYS A 59 -0.28 -7.87 -2.40
N VAL A 60 -0.18 -7.14 -1.29
CA VAL A 60 0.70 -7.45 -0.16
C VAL A 60 -0.17 -7.91 0.99
N VAL A 61 0.21 -9.02 1.62
CA VAL A 61 -0.48 -9.59 2.79
C VAL A 61 0.48 -9.52 3.97
N LEU A 62 0.00 -9.00 5.10
CA LEU A 62 0.70 -9.02 6.37
C LEU A 62 -0.16 -9.79 7.38
N GLU A 63 0.43 -10.82 8.00
CA GLU A 63 -0.16 -11.73 8.98
C GLU A 63 0.74 -11.89 10.21
#